data_AF-A0A166P516-F1
#
_entry.id   AF-A0A166P516-F1
#
_cell.length_a   1.000
_cell.length_b   1.000
_cell.length_c   1.000
_cell.angle_alpha   90.00
_cell.angle_beta   90.00
_cell.angle_gamma   90.00
#
_symmetry.space_group_name_H-M   'P 1'
#
loop_
_entity.id
_entity.type
_entity.pdbx_description
1 polymer ?
#
loop_
_entity_poly.entity_id
_entity_poly.type
_entity_poly.pdbx_seq_one_letter_code
_entity_poly.pdbx_strand_id
1 'polypeptide(L)'
;MHFQEFALLRYARSNTLGGLVFVCWEALVTHDNEVQFIWSKPNTSFIKWLFLYIRYAGILGQILHLFVAIHYPLSSSQCASWFIVQCGITQAMMTALEMVLILRVYALYNRSYRVAAAMMLFILAEITITSMVVRDMVPTVDFGPTCFTALPHKHAAYYTAGALSTQLTIVALTLHKSSATSLSRWSNNALSGSLFLHHHDSLRGPTSRKNTTAFRPY
;
A
#
# COMPACT_ATOMS: atom_id res chain seq x y z
N MET A 1 -15.76 -13.94 -34.21
CA MET A 1 -15.94 -13.12 -32.98
C MET A 1 -16.25 -13.97 -31.75
N HIS A 2 -17.15 -14.96 -31.81
CA HIS A 2 -17.57 -15.76 -30.64
C HIS A 2 -16.42 -16.52 -29.90
N PHE A 3 -15.39 -17.00 -30.61
CA PHE A 3 -14.26 -17.72 -29.98
C PHE A 3 -13.32 -16.81 -29.17
N GLN A 4 -13.07 -15.59 -29.64
CA GLN A 4 -12.23 -14.61 -28.92
C GLN A 4 -12.87 -14.17 -27.60
N GLU A 5 -14.19 -13.97 -27.59
CA GLU A 5 -14.90 -13.59 -26.36
C GLU A 5 -14.84 -14.70 -25.31
N PHE A 6 -15.01 -15.96 -25.71
CA PHE A 6 -14.86 -17.08 -24.78
C PHE A 6 -13.45 -17.21 -24.22
N ALA A 7 -12.42 -17.00 -25.04
CA ALA A 7 -11.03 -17.03 -24.56
C ALA A 7 -10.75 -15.90 -23.55
N LEU A 8 -11.23 -14.68 -23.84
CA LEU A 8 -11.09 -13.53 -22.94
C LEU A 8 -11.81 -13.76 -21.60
N LEU A 9 -13.04 -14.28 -21.63
CA LEU A 9 -13.80 -14.61 -20.43
C LEU A 9 -13.10 -15.68 -19.57
N ARG A 10 -12.53 -16.73 -20.20
CA ARG A 10 -11.75 -17.75 -19.46
C ARG A 10 -10.49 -17.17 -18.84
N TYR A 11 -9.77 -16.34 -19.58
CA TYR A 11 -8.55 -15.70 -19.07
C TYR A 11 -8.85 -14.79 -17.88
N ALA A 12 -9.88 -13.93 -18.00
CA ALA A 12 -10.31 -13.05 -16.93
C ALA A 12 -10.70 -13.83 -15.66
N ARG A 13 -11.51 -14.89 -15.80
CA ARG A 13 -11.91 -15.73 -14.65
C ARG A 13 -10.72 -16.42 -13.99
N SER A 14 -9.78 -16.93 -14.79
CA SER A 14 -8.55 -17.55 -14.27
C SER A 14 -7.70 -16.54 -13.49
N ASN A 15 -7.54 -15.32 -14.02
CA ASN A 15 -6.80 -14.26 -13.35
C ASN A 15 -7.46 -13.84 -12.03
N THR A 16 -8.79 -13.66 -12.02
CA THR A 16 -9.51 -13.31 -10.79
C THR A 16 -9.43 -14.42 -9.74
N LEU A 17 -9.56 -15.68 -10.15
CA LEU A 17 -9.40 -16.83 -9.25
C LEU A 17 -7.96 -16.93 -8.71
N GLY A 18 -6.95 -16.80 -9.58
CA GLY A 18 -5.55 -16.81 -9.17
C GLY A 18 -5.23 -15.67 -8.19
N GLY A 19 -5.74 -14.47 -8.47
CA GLY A 19 -5.61 -13.31 -7.58
C GLY A 19 -6.27 -13.54 -6.23
N LEU A 20 -7.48 -14.10 -6.20
CA LEU A 20 -8.17 -14.43 -4.94
C LEU A 20 -7.40 -15.47 -4.13
N VAL A 21 -6.95 -16.55 -4.77
CA VAL A 21 -6.16 -17.60 -4.10
C VAL A 21 -4.88 -17.01 -3.52
N PHE A 22 -4.17 -16.17 -4.26
CA PHE A 22 -2.94 -15.53 -3.80
C PHE A 22 -3.19 -14.59 -2.61
N VAL A 23 -4.23 -13.75 -2.67
CA VAL A 23 -4.57 -12.86 -1.55
C VAL A 23 -5.01 -13.65 -0.32
N CYS A 24 -5.79 -14.72 -0.49
CA CYS A 24 -6.17 -15.62 0.60
C CYS A 24 -4.94 -16.33 1.19
N TRP A 25 -4.02 -16.79 0.35
CA TRP A 25 -2.77 -17.42 0.79
C TRP A 25 -1.94 -16.47 1.65
N GLU A 26 -1.67 -15.25 1.16
CA GLU A 26 -0.99 -14.22 1.93
C GLU A 26 -1.73 -13.91 3.23
N ALA A 27 -3.06 -13.94 3.19
CA ALA A 27 -3.90 -13.72 4.34
C ALA A 27 -3.85 -14.86 5.37
N LEU A 28 -3.57 -16.09 4.96
CA LEU A 28 -3.39 -17.23 5.87
C LEU A 28 -1.98 -17.21 6.47
N VAL A 29 -0.95 -17.04 5.64
CA VAL A 29 0.46 -17.05 6.07
C VAL A 29 0.73 -15.96 7.11
N THR A 30 0.12 -14.79 6.99
CA THR A 30 0.35 -13.69 7.93
C THR A 30 -0.67 -13.65 9.08
N HIS A 31 -1.58 -14.62 9.17
CA HIS A 31 -2.65 -14.63 10.18
C HIS A 31 -2.13 -14.78 11.62
N ASP A 32 -1.15 -15.66 11.84
CA ASP A 32 -0.59 -15.89 13.18
C ASP A 32 0.01 -14.59 13.77
N ASN A 33 0.75 -13.86 12.93
CA ASN A 33 1.30 -12.56 13.28
C ASN A 33 0.19 -11.50 13.48
N GLU A 34 -0.87 -11.52 12.69
CA GLU A 34 -2.00 -10.61 12.87
C GLU A 34 -2.67 -10.79 14.25
N VAL A 35 -2.97 -12.02 14.64
CA VAL A 35 -3.63 -12.31 15.92
C VAL A 35 -2.76 -11.81 17.07
N GLN A 36 -1.45 -12.02 17.00
CA GLN A 36 -0.54 -11.57 18.05
C GLN A 36 -0.41 -10.04 18.12
N PHE A 37 -0.23 -9.36 16.98
CA PHE A 37 0.16 -7.94 16.95
C PHE A 37 -0.99 -6.95 16.72
N ILE A 38 -2.04 -7.34 16.00
CA ILE A 38 -3.16 -6.47 15.62
C ILE A 38 -4.37 -6.72 16.52
N TRP A 39 -4.73 -7.99 16.77
CA TRP A 39 -5.90 -8.31 17.58
C TRP A 39 -5.72 -7.94 19.05
N SER A 40 -4.50 -8.07 19.57
CA SER A 40 -4.11 -7.64 20.92
C SER A 40 -4.17 -6.12 21.14
N LYS A 41 -4.29 -5.31 20.09
CA LYS A 41 -4.42 -3.85 20.23
C LYS A 41 -5.85 -3.47 20.65
N PRO A 42 -6.01 -2.40 21.46
CA PRO A 42 -7.33 -1.93 21.87
C PRO A 42 -8.19 -1.57 20.66
N ASN A 43 -9.49 -1.86 20.75
CA ASN A 43 -10.47 -1.65 19.66
C ASN A 43 -10.70 -0.17 19.32
N THR A 44 -10.13 0.75 20.11
CA THR A 44 -10.18 2.20 19.88
C THR A 44 -9.15 2.69 18.85
N SER A 45 -8.19 1.85 18.43
CA SER A 45 -7.15 2.27 17.50
C SER A 45 -7.66 2.32 16.05
N PHE A 46 -7.66 3.52 15.45
CA PHE A 46 -7.98 3.71 14.03
C PHE A 46 -7.10 2.86 13.09
N ILE A 47 -5.82 2.70 13.43
CA ILE A 47 -4.85 1.93 12.63
C ILE A 47 -5.25 0.46 12.54
N LYS A 48 -5.82 -0.12 13.61
CA LYS A 48 -6.31 -1.50 13.62
C LYS A 48 -7.43 -1.69 12.59
N TRP A 49 -8.44 -0.83 12.63
CA TRP A 49 -9.57 -0.88 11.70
C TRP A 49 -9.16 -0.62 10.25
N LEU A 50 -8.26 0.35 10.03
CA LEU A 50 -7.75 0.65 8.69
C LEU A 50 -7.01 -0.55 8.08
N PHE A 51 -6.18 -1.22 8.88
CA PHE A 51 -5.46 -2.41 8.45
C PHE A 51 -6.40 -3.59 8.15
N LEU A 52 -7.37 -3.86 9.04
CA LEU A 52 -8.37 -4.91 8.79
C LEU A 52 -9.21 -4.58 7.54
N TYR A 53 -9.60 -3.32 7.36
CA TYR A 53 -10.35 -2.89 6.19
C TYR A 53 -9.61 -3.21 4.89
N ILE A 54 -8.33 -2.80 4.76
CA ILE A 54 -7.54 -3.02 3.54
C ILE A 54 -7.49 -4.51 3.16
N ARG A 55 -7.28 -5.39 4.15
CA ARG A 55 -7.12 -6.82 3.92
C ARG A 55 -8.44 -7.53 3.62
N TYR A 56 -9.42 -7.37 4.51
CA TYR A 56 -10.68 -8.12 4.42
C TYR A 56 -11.64 -7.52 3.38
N ALA A 57 -11.63 -6.20 3.15
CA ALA A 57 -12.45 -5.60 2.10
C ALA A 57 -11.98 -6.02 0.70
N GLY A 58 -10.67 -6.21 0.49
CA GLY A 58 -10.13 -6.71 -0.79
C GLY A 58 -10.56 -8.14 -1.09
N ILE A 59 -10.45 -9.02 -0.10
CA ILE A 59 -10.91 -10.41 -0.22
C ILE A 59 -12.43 -10.45 -0.48
N LEU A 60 -13.20 -9.69 0.30
CA LEU A 60 -14.65 -9.62 0.14
C LEU A 60 -15.03 -9.07 -1.24
N GLY A 61 -14.36 -8.01 -1.71
CA GLY A 61 -14.59 -7.42 -3.02
C GLY A 61 -14.36 -8.41 -4.16
N GLN A 62 -13.29 -9.22 -4.09
CA GLN A 62 -13.01 -10.24 -5.09
C GLN A 62 -14.01 -11.41 -5.06
N ILE A 63 -14.43 -11.84 -3.87
CA ILE A 63 -15.46 -12.87 -3.71
C ILE A 63 -16.79 -12.38 -4.30
N LEU A 64 -17.19 -11.15 -3.98
CA LEU A 64 -18.42 -10.54 -4.49
C LEU A 64 -18.37 -10.40 -6.02
N HIS A 65 -17.24 -9.99 -6.59
CA HIS A 65 -17.05 -9.95 -8.03
C HIS A 65 -17.27 -11.31 -8.68
N LEU A 66 -16.64 -12.36 -8.16
CA LEU A 66 -16.82 -13.72 -8.68
C LEU A 66 -18.27 -14.20 -8.52
N PHE A 67 -18.89 -13.94 -7.38
CA PHE A 67 -20.27 -14.34 -7.12
C PHE A 67 -21.24 -13.71 -8.12
N VAL A 68 -21.15 -12.40 -8.32
CA VAL A 68 -21.98 -11.66 -9.28
C VAL A 68 -21.72 -12.12 -10.70
N ALA A 69 -20.45 -12.30 -11.09
CA ALA A 69 -20.08 -12.73 -12.44
C ALA A 69 -20.52 -14.16 -12.79
N ILE A 70 -20.78 -15.01 -11.79
CA ILE A 70 -21.16 -16.42 -11.98
C ILE A 70 -22.66 -16.63 -11.86
N HIS A 71 -23.31 -16.01 -10.87
CA HIS A 71 -24.68 -16.36 -10.48
C HIS A 71 -25.77 -15.42 -11.00
N TYR A 72 -25.44 -14.18 -11.36
CA TYR A 72 -26.44 -13.19 -11.75
C TYR A 72 -26.32 -12.84 -13.24
N PRO A 73 -27.26 -13.29 -14.10
CA PRO A 73 -27.41 -12.72 -15.44
C PRO A 73 -27.95 -11.30 -15.29
N LEU A 74 -27.05 -10.34 -15.18
CA LEU A 74 -27.40 -8.93 -15.02
C LEU A 74 -27.88 -8.33 -16.34
N SER A 75 -28.90 -7.48 -16.28
CA SER A 75 -29.25 -6.62 -17.40
C SER A 75 -28.19 -5.53 -17.61
N SER A 76 -28.13 -4.93 -18.80
CA SER A 76 -27.14 -3.88 -19.11
C SER A 76 -27.16 -2.69 -18.13
N SER A 77 -28.33 -2.32 -17.58
CA SER A 77 -28.44 -1.24 -16.59
C SER A 77 -27.95 -1.65 -15.19
N GLN A 78 -28.20 -2.89 -14.78
CA GLN A 78 -27.67 -3.45 -13.54
C GLN A 78 -26.15 -3.61 -13.63
N CYS A 79 -25.64 -3.88 -14.84
CA CYS A 79 -24.23 -3.98 -15.12
C CYS A 79 -23.48 -2.67 -14.94
N ALA A 80 -24.02 -1.58 -15.48
CA ALA A 80 -23.47 -0.25 -15.28
C ALA A 80 -23.41 0.12 -13.79
N SER A 81 -24.47 -0.23 -13.05
CA SER A 81 -24.52 -0.02 -11.60
C SER A 81 -23.47 -0.85 -10.87
N TRP A 82 -23.29 -2.12 -11.24
CA TRP A 82 -22.27 -2.99 -10.67
C TRP A 82 -20.85 -2.47 -10.94
N PHE A 83 -20.60 -1.99 -12.16
CA PHE A 83 -19.32 -1.37 -12.52
C PHE A 83 -19.01 -0.14 -11.65
N ILE A 84 -20.00 0.74 -11.43
CA ILE A 84 -19.85 1.90 -10.53
C ILE A 84 -19.53 1.45 -9.09
N VAL A 85 -20.21 0.42 -8.60
CA VAL A 85 -19.93 -0.17 -7.27
C VAL A 85 -18.50 -0.70 -7.21
N GLN A 86 -18.03 -1.40 -8.24
CA GLN A 86 -16.67 -1.91 -8.30
C GLN A 86 -15.61 -0.79 -8.31
N CYS A 87 -15.86 0.28 -9.08
CA CYS A 87 -15.03 1.49 -9.05
C CYS A 87 -15.00 2.11 -7.65
N GLY A 88 -16.15 2.19 -6.98
CA GLY A 88 -16.26 2.69 -5.60
C GLY A 88 -15.48 1.86 -4.59
N ILE A 89 -15.61 0.53 -4.63
CA ILE A 89 -14.84 -0.38 -3.76
C ILE A 89 -13.34 -0.19 -4.00
N THR A 90 -12.91 -0.16 -5.25
CA THR A 90 -11.50 0.01 -5.63
C THR A 90 -10.96 1.35 -5.14
N GLN A 91 -11.70 2.46 -5.34
CA GLN A 91 -11.32 3.78 -4.86
C GLN A 91 -11.22 3.81 -3.33
N ALA A 92 -12.17 3.19 -2.63
CA ALA A 92 -12.16 3.16 -1.17
C ALA A 92 -10.96 2.35 -0.63
N MET A 93 -10.57 1.26 -1.30
CA MET A 93 -9.35 0.53 -0.97
C MET A 93 -8.09 1.36 -1.21
N MET A 94 -8.01 2.06 -2.35
CA MET A 94 -6.90 2.95 -2.65
C MET A 94 -6.76 4.06 -1.61
N THR A 95 -7.86 4.75 -1.29
CA THR A 95 -7.87 5.77 -0.24
C THR A 95 -7.42 5.21 1.11
N ALA A 96 -7.80 3.98 1.47
CA ALA A 96 -7.30 3.36 2.70
C ALA A 96 -5.77 3.14 2.69
N LEU A 97 -5.20 2.73 1.55
CA LEU A 97 -3.74 2.58 1.39
C LEU A 97 -3.03 3.95 1.50
N GLU A 98 -3.57 4.98 0.87
CA GLU A 98 -3.05 6.35 0.95
C GLU A 98 -3.12 6.87 2.39
N MET A 99 -4.19 6.59 3.12
CA MET A 99 -4.33 6.97 4.52
C MET A 99 -3.24 6.30 5.40
N VAL A 100 -2.93 5.03 5.18
CA VAL A 100 -1.80 4.36 5.87
C VAL A 100 -0.49 5.08 5.57
N LEU A 101 -0.29 5.49 4.32
CA LEU A 101 0.90 6.20 3.90
C LEU A 101 1.00 7.59 4.55
N ILE A 102 -0.09 8.35 4.58
CA ILE A 102 -0.19 9.65 5.27
C ILE A 102 0.11 9.49 6.75
N LEU A 103 -0.45 8.48 7.42
CA LEU A 103 -0.19 8.24 8.84
C LEU A 103 1.30 8.00 9.11
N ARG A 104 1.98 7.24 8.24
CA ARG A 104 3.42 7.00 8.33
C ARG A 104 4.22 8.28 8.11
N VAL A 105 3.87 9.07 7.10
CA VAL A 105 4.52 10.37 6.80
C VAL A 105 4.29 11.36 7.94
N TYR A 106 3.07 11.44 8.48
CA TYR A 106 2.72 12.31 9.59
C TYR A 106 3.55 12.01 10.85
N ALA A 107 3.73 10.72 11.15
CA ALA A 107 4.61 10.29 12.23
C ALA A 107 6.08 10.68 11.98
N LEU A 108 6.54 10.59 10.72
CA LEU A 108 7.91 10.93 10.34
C LEU A 108 8.20 12.44 10.36
N TYR A 109 7.23 13.27 9.99
CA TYR A 109 7.32 14.73 9.95
C TYR A 109 7.01 15.38 11.30
N ASN A 110 7.31 14.71 12.41
CA ASN A 110 7.09 15.20 13.77
C ASN A 110 5.67 15.80 13.96
N ARG A 111 4.66 15.13 13.40
CA ARG A 111 3.25 15.56 13.46
C ARG A 111 2.94 16.91 12.79
N SER A 112 3.70 17.30 11.77
CA SER A 112 3.41 18.51 10.99
C SER A 112 2.10 18.38 10.19
N TYR A 113 1.07 19.12 10.62
CA TYR A 113 -0.24 19.16 9.95
C TYR A 113 -0.19 19.65 8.51
N ARG A 114 0.83 20.44 8.12
CA ARG A 114 0.95 20.96 6.76
C ARG A 114 1.16 19.86 5.72
N VAL A 115 1.97 18.85 6.06
CA VAL A 115 2.26 17.73 5.15
C VAL A 115 1.05 16.81 5.05
N ALA A 116 0.39 16.53 6.17
CA ALA A 116 -0.85 15.75 6.18
C ALA A 116 -1.97 16.45 5.38
N ALA A 117 -2.13 17.76 5.54
CA ALA A 117 -3.11 18.54 4.77
C ALA A 117 -2.81 18.53 3.27
N ALA A 118 -1.53 18.68 2.88
CA ALA A 118 -1.13 18.59 1.48
C ALA A 118 -1.46 17.21 0.89
N MET A 119 -1.15 16.13 1.60
CA MET A 119 -1.47 14.77 1.12
C MET A 119 -2.98 14.50 1.08
N MET A 120 -3.74 15.00 2.04
CA MET A 120 -5.21 14.92 1.99
C MET A 120 -5.78 15.64 0.76
N LEU A 121 -5.21 16.79 0.37
CA LEU A 121 -5.62 17.49 -0.85
C LEU A 121 -5.35 16.63 -2.10
N PHE A 122 -4.24 15.89 -2.14
CA PHE A 122 -3.96 14.96 -3.24
C PHE A 122 -4.99 13.84 -3.33
N ILE A 123 -5.37 13.23 -2.19
CA ILE A 123 -6.43 12.20 -2.15
C ILE A 123 -7.75 12.78 -2.69
N LEU A 124 -8.14 13.97 -2.25
CA LEU A 124 -9.37 14.62 -2.72
C LEU A 124 -9.34 14.91 -4.23
N ALA A 125 -8.18 15.35 -4.75
CA ALA A 125 -7.99 15.56 -6.17
C ALA A 125 -8.11 14.24 -6.95
N GLU A 126 -7.50 13.15 -6.47
CA GLU A 126 -7.61 11.82 -7.07
C GLU A 126 -9.07 11.34 -7.12
N ILE A 127 -9.80 11.42 -6.00
CA ILE A 127 -11.22 11.03 -5.93
C ILE A 127 -12.04 11.84 -6.95
N THR A 128 -11.77 13.14 -7.04
CA THR A 128 -12.48 14.03 -7.98
C THR A 128 -12.21 13.60 -9.42
N ILE A 129 -10.94 13.43 -9.80
CA ILE A 129 -10.53 13.01 -11.15
C ILE A 129 -11.14 11.66 -11.50
N THR A 130 -11.02 10.65 -10.62
CA THR A 130 -11.61 9.33 -10.84
C THR A 130 -13.12 9.41 -11.00
N SER A 131 -13.81 10.19 -10.17
CA SER A 131 -15.26 10.34 -10.27
C SER A 131 -15.70 10.98 -11.59
N MET A 132 -14.95 11.95 -12.12
CA MET A 132 -15.20 12.58 -13.41
C MET A 132 -14.99 11.59 -14.55
N VAL A 133 -13.88 10.85 -14.53
CA VAL A 133 -13.59 9.83 -15.55
C VAL A 133 -14.64 8.74 -15.57
N VAL A 134 -15.09 8.24 -14.41
CA VAL A 134 -16.14 7.23 -14.35
C VAL A 134 -17.45 7.76 -14.92
N ARG A 135 -17.82 9.02 -14.61
CA ARG A 135 -19.04 9.64 -15.17
C ARG A 135 -19.00 9.75 -16.69
N ASP A 136 -17.85 10.09 -17.25
CA ASP A 136 -17.69 10.24 -18.71
C ASP A 136 -17.58 8.88 -19.42
N MET A 137 -17.00 7.88 -18.76
CA MET A 137 -16.84 6.52 -19.28
C MET A 137 -18.15 5.73 -19.30
N VAL A 138 -18.93 5.74 -18.21
CA VAL A 138 -20.15 4.92 -18.09
C VAL A 138 -21.10 5.00 -19.30
N PRO A 139 -21.39 6.16 -19.92
CA PRO A 139 -22.26 6.22 -21.10
C PRO A 139 -21.59 5.77 -22.40
N THR A 140 -20.26 5.68 -22.45
CA THR A 140 -19.52 5.28 -23.67
C THR A 140 -19.18 3.80 -23.73
N VAL A 141 -19.29 3.06 -22.62
CA VAL A 141 -19.01 1.60 -22.59
C VAL A 141 -20.28 0.79 -22.86
N ASP A 142 -20.20 -0.12 -23.83
CA ASP A 142 -21.23 -1.13 -24.05
C ASP A 142 -21.08 -2.26 -23.02
N PHE A 143 -22.11 -2.45 -22.19
CA PHE A 143 -22.16 -3.52 -21.20
C PHE A 143 -22.72 -4.80 -21.80
N GLY A 144 -21.85 -5.78 -22.03
CA GLY A 144 -22.24 -7.12 -22.49
C GLY A 144 -23.00 -7.94 -21.43
N PRO A 145 -23.64 -9.05 -21.82
CA PRO A 145 -24.49 -9.88 -20.95
C PRO A 145 -23.76 -10.57 -19.80
N THR A 146 -22.44 -10.65 -19.83
CA THR A 146 -21.59 -11.20 -18.74
C THR A 146 -21.00 -10.11 -17.85
N CYS A 147 -21.46 -8.88 -18.00
CA CYS A 147 -20.90 -7.70 -17.33
C CYS A 147 -19.41 -7.46 -17.51
N PHE A 148 -18.86 -8.03 -18.56
CA PHE A 148 -17.47 -7.84 -18.91
C PHE A 148 -17.36 -6.59 -19.79
N THR A 149 -16.78 -5.52 -19.25
CA THR A 149 -16.48 -4.30 -20.00
C THR A 149 -15.08 -4.40 -20.60
N ALA A 150 -15.02 -4.58 -21.91
CA ALA A 150 -13.78 -4.38 -22.66
C ALA A 150 -13.56 -2.88 -22.83
N LEU A 151 -12.85 -2.24 -21.88
CA LEU A 151 -12.49 -0.84 -22.07
C LEU A 151 -11.63 -0.71 -23.33
N PRO A 152 -11.88 0.30 -24.18
CA PRO A 152 -11.02 0.58 -25.31
C PRO A 152 -9.59 0.83 -24.80
N HIS A 153 -8.64 0.08 -25.36
CA HIS A 153 -7.27 -0.03 -24.85
C HIS A 153 -6.59 1.32 -24.62
N LYS A 154 -6.90 2.31 -25.46
CA LYS A 154 -6.36 3.68 -25.35
C LYS A 154 -6.85 4.39 -24.09
N HIS A 155 -8.16 4.38 -23.82
CA HIS A 155 -8.74 5.07 -22.67
C HIS A 155 -8.37 4.38 -21.36
N ALA A 156 -8.35 3.03 -21.35
CA ALA A 156 -7.83 2.26 -20.23
C ALA A 156 -6.35 2.57 -19.95
N ALA A 157 -5.51 2.63 -20.98
CA ALA A 157 -4.09 2.91 -20.84
C ALA A 157 -3.82 4.31 -20.28
N TYR A 158 -4.52 5.34 -20.78
CA TYR A 158 -4.35 6.71 -20.25
C TYR A 158 -4.81 6.82 -18.80
N TYR A 159 -5.95 6.23 -18.46
CA TYR A 159 -6.46 6.25 -17.09
C TYR A 159 -5.54 5.49 -16.13
N THR A 160 -5.11 4.28 -16.50
CA THR A 160 -4.21 3.46 -15.67
C THR A 160 -2.83 4.08 -15.53
N ALA A 161 -2.27 4.66 -16.59
CA ALA A 161 -1.00 5.37 -16.53
C ALA A 161 -1.10 6.61 -15.61
N GLY A 162 -2.18 7.38 -15.71
CA GLY A 162 -2.43 8.52 -14.84
C GLY A 162 -2.51 8.10 -13.37
N ALA A 163 -3.37 7.13 -13.06
CA ALA A 163 -3.52 6.60 -11.71
C ALA A 163 -2.21 6.05 -11.14
N LEU A 164 -1.48 5.22 -11.91
CA LEU A 164 -0.18 4.69 -11.50
C LEU A 164 0.85 5.78 -11.29
N SER A 165 0.90 6.81 -12.14
CA SER A 165 1.85 7.91 -11.98
C SER A 165 1.63 8.67 -10.67
N THR A 166 0.36 8.96 -10.33
CA THR A 166 0.00 9.62 -9.07
C THR A 166 0.42 8.76 -7.89
N GLN A 167 0.08 7.48 -7.91
CA GLN A 167 0.38 6.53 -6.85
C GLN A 167 1.88 6.30 -6.65
N LEU A 168 2.64 6.17 -7.75
CA LEU A 168 4.09 6.08 -7.71
C LEU A 168 4.71 7.35 -7.17
N THR A 169 4.17 8.52 -7.50
CA THR A 169 4.67 9.81 -6.97
C THR A 169 4.47 9.87 -5.45
N ILE A 170 3.28 9.49 -4.96
CA ILE A 170 2.97 9.50 -3.53
C ILE A 170 3.87 8.49 -2.76
N VAL A 171 4.05 7.28 -3.30
CA VAL A 171 4.93 6.25 -2.73
C VAL A 171 6.39 6.71 -2.77
N ALA A 172 6.86 7.26 -3.89
CA ALA A 172 8.24 7.73 -4.04
C ALA A 172 8.56 8.88 -3.07
N LEU A 173 7.67 9.86 -2.94
CA LEU A 173 7.83 10.95 -1.98
C LEU A 173 7.90 10.42 -0.54
N THR A 174 7.08 9.43 -0.22
CA THR A 174 7.07 8.80 1.10
C THR A 174 8.36 8.02 1.37
N LEU A 175 8.79 7.20 0.42
CA LEU A 175 10.01 6.39 0.54
C LEU A 175 11.26 7.26 0.58
N HIS A 176 11.36 8.27 -0.28
CA HIS A 176 12.50 9.19 -0.32
C HIS A 176 12.70 9.91 1.02
N LYS A 177 11.60 10.37 1.64
CA LYS A 177 11.72 10.99 2.96
C LYS A 177 12.02 9.95 4.04
N SER A 178 11.37 8.78 4.00
CA SER A 178 11.61 7.70 4.96
C SER A 178 13.08 7.27 4.97
N SER A 179 13.69 7.11 3.80
CA SER A 179 15.10 6.77 3.69
C SER A 179 16.00 7.91 4.15
N ALA A 180 15.70 9.17 3.80
CA ALA A 180 16.47 10.33 4.26
C ALA A 180 16.45 10.47 5.80
N THR A 181 15.30 10.25 6.44
CA THR A 181 15.20 10.26 7.91
C THR A 181 15.84 9.04 8.56
N SER A 182 15.79 7.88 7.92
CA SER A 182 16.50 6.69 8.40
C SER A 182 18.03 6.89 8.33
N LEU A 183 18.52 7.48 7.24
CA LEU A 183 19.94 7.77 7.03
C LEU A 183 20.44 8.83 8.01
N SER A 184 19.65 9.88 8.27
CA SER A 184 20.02 10.90 9.26
C SER A 184 20.07 10.32 10.68
N ARG A 185 19.13 9.45 11.05
CA ARG A 185 19.17 8.73 12.34
C ARG A 185 20.39 7.81 12.44
N TRP A 186 20.71 7.08 11.37
CA TRP A 186 21.91 6.23 11.34
C TRP A 186 23.20 7.05 11.47
N SER A 187 23.32 8.15 10.71
CA SER A 187 24.46 9.08 10.80
C SER A 187 24.61 9.67 12.20
N ASN A 188 23.52 10.14 12.82
CA ASN A 188 23.55 10.69 14.18
C ASN A 188 23.93 9.65 15.23
N ASN A 189 23.44 8.41 15.10
CA ASN A 189 23.80 7.31 16.00
C ASN A 189 25.27 6.92 15.83
N ALA A 190 25.80 6.91 14.60
CA ALA A 190 27.22 6.65 14.33
C ALA A 190 28.13 7.75 14.90
N LEU A 191 27.73 9.02 14.78
CA LEU A 191 28.45 10.16 15.36
C LEU A 191 28.40 10.19 16.90
N SER A 192 27.26 9.85 17.51
CA SER A 192 27.21 9.66 18.98
C SER A 192 28.11 8.52 19.43
N GLY A 193 28.13 7.40 18.72
CA GLY A 193 29.02 6.27 19.03
C GLY A 193 30.51 6.63 18.98
N SER A 194 30.94 7.40 17.98
CA SER A 194 32.33 7.85 17.87
C SER A 194 32.69 8.91 18.93
N LEU A 195 31.78 9.80 19.29
CA LEU A 195 31.99 10.77 20.38
C LEU A 195 32.14 10.09 21.75
N PHE A 196 31.33 9.06 22.02
CA PHE A 196 31.44 8.25 23.24
C PHE A 196 32.77 7.49 23.32
N LEU A 197 33.26 6.94 22.21
CA LEU A 197 34.58 6.29 22.16
C LEU A 197 35.70 7.28 22.43
N HIS A 198 35.65 8.48 21.83
CA HIS A 198 36.67 9.51 22.03
C HIS A 198 36.67 10.08 23.46
N HIS A 199 35.50 10.16 24.11
CA HIS A 199 35.40 10.56 25.52
C HIS A 199 35.88 9.44 26.48
N HIS A 200 35.67 8.18 26.12
CA HIS A 200 36.19 7.04 26.88
C HIS A 200 37.71 6.92 26.78
N ASP A 201 38.31 7.22 25.63
CA ASP A 201 39.76 7.20 25.47
C ASP A 201 40.46 8.44 26.07
N SER A 202 39.79 9.58 26.15
CA SER A 202 40.29 10.76 26.90
C SER A 202 40.35 10.52 28.43
N LEU A 203 39.47 9.65 28.96
CA LEU A 203 39.51 9.22 30.37
C LEU A 203 40.55 8.11 30.63
N ARG A 204 41.06 7.44 29.59
CA ARG A 204 42.26 6.62 29.66
C ARG A 204 43.49 7.51 29.50
N GLY A 205 43.85 8.19 30.60
CA GLY A 205 45.16 8.83 30.72
C GLY A 205 46.30 7.85 30.41
N PRO A 206 47.49 8.33 29.99
CA PRO A 206 48.58 7.49 29.49
C PRO A 206 49.01 6.52 30.59
N THR A 207 48.69 5.23 30.39
CA THR A 207 49.25 4.16 31.23
C THR A 207 50.75 4.15 31.03
N SER A 208 51.42 4.73 32.03
CA SER A 208 52.86 4.71 32.25
C SER A 208 53.43 3.32 31.96
N ARG A 209 54.28 3.26 30.93
CA ARG A 209 55.17 2.14 30.61
C ARG A 209 56.13 1.95 31.79
N LYS A 210 55.78 1.07 32.73
CA LYS A 210 56.70 0.63 33.79
C LYS A 210 57.68 -0.39 33.20
N ASN A 211 58.96 0.01 33.20
CA ASN A 211 60.12 -0.85 33.01
C ASN A 211 60.00 -2.08 33.92
N THR A 212 60.13 -3.28 33.34
CA THR A 212 60.38 -4.50 34.10
C THR A 212 61.77 -5.00 33.71
N THR A 213 62.76 -4.58 34.48
CA THR A 213 64.09 -5.18 34.51
C THR A 213 64.10 -6.34 35.50
N ALA A 214 64.85 -7.37 35.13
CA ALA A 214 65.38 -8.47 35.94
C ALA A 214 64.41 -9.58 36.37
N PHE A 215 64.67 -10.79 35.87
CA PHE A 215 65.02 -11.95 36.71
C PHE A 215 65.74 -13.02 35.86
N ARG A 216 67.01 -13.29 36.17
CA ARG A 216 67.78 -14.45 35.67
C ARG A 216 67.32 -15.72 36.41
N PRO A 217 67.42 -16.90 35.79
CA PRO A 217 67.71 -18.13 36.49
C PRO A 217 69.15 -18.61 36.20
N TYR A 218 69.82 -19.01 37.28
CA TYR A 218 70.99 -19.89 37.43
C TYR A 218 72.11 -19.85 36.38
#